data_AF-A0A9D8QWU0-F1
#
_entry.id   AF-A0A9D8QWU0-F1
#
_cell.length_a   1.000
_cell.length_b   1.000
_cell.length_c   1.000
_cell.angle_alpha   90.00
_cell.angle_beta   90.00
_cell.angle_gamma   90.00
#
_symmetry.space_group_name_H-M   'P 1'
#
loop_
_entity.id
_entity.type
_entity.pdbx_description
1 polymer ?
#
loop_
_entity_poly.entity_id
_entity_poly.type
_entity_poly.pdbx_seq_one_letter_code
_entity_poly.pdbx_strand_id
1 'polypeptide(L)'
;MKKLTACLCFVLGICAVLSAADPLTQFMSPYADATLYVTNKNTMKNLDKAFQKKVEKDQKEAAHQLEIEGVDVDEDDDEENDPVSLLFSRISDRDAAAVFNLYVISWKGPKMVINGVANISGNLQSDMEDIRKKFPQLEKVQSDRRNASFLYDAPDGMKFSVLAEDRNTLHFQIDIRYDNPIPFAPLKAFRKKLEIPFDVKEPMFLFNCRPERIFRLLPPSMSVAPEFSNNLQQISDFFISGQIEGKNLKLNSVAECKDEKSAGELLERFNASFKKDFAADTYGLFFSNFNSRSSGSRILSDVDLELENAWDLLKKIPGVDFSGNEEP
;
A
#
# COMPACT_ATOMS: atom_id res chain seq x y z
N MET A 1 -12.43 6.51 -11.70
CA MET A 1 -11.21 7.00 -10.98
C MET A 1 -11.38 7.02 -9.47
N LYS A 2 -12.38 7.71 -8.89
CA LYS A 2 -12.65 7.72 -7.43
C LYS A 2 -12.76 6.30 -6.80
N LYS A 3 -13.35 5.33 -7.51
CA LYS A 3 -13.50 3.92 -7.06
C LYS A 3 -12.23 3.05 -7.24
N LEU A 4 -11.33 3.40 -8.16
CA LEU A 4 -10.00 2.77 -8.30
C LEU A 4 -9.09 3.24 -7.16
N THR A 5 -9.19 4.52 -6.80
CA THR A 5 -8.62 5.06 -5.56
C THR A 5 -9.21 4.34 -4.35
N ALA A 6 -10.53 4.10 -4.30
CA ALA A 6 -11.15 3.29 -3.24
C ALA A 6 -10.69 1.81 -3.21
N CYS A 7 -10.32 1.20 -4.34
CA CYS A 7 -9.72 -0.14 -4.41
C CYS A 7 -8.20 -0.15 -4.07
N LEU A 8 -7.48 0.94 -4.33
CA LEU A 8 -6.12 1.09 -3.80
C LEU A 8 -6.17 1.39 -2.30
N CYS A 9 -7.13 2.20 -1.85
CA CYS A 9 -7.53 2.36 -0.45
C CYS A 9 -8.17 1.09 0.11
N PHE A 10 -8.63 0.14 -0.71
CA PHE A 10 -9.11 -1.17 -0.24
C PHE A 10 -7.95 -1.94 0.35
N VAL A 11 -6.90 -2.00 -0.45
CA VAL A 11 -5.64 -2.65 -0.16
C VAL A 11 -4.85 -1.89 0.92
N LEU A 12 -4.78 -0.56 0.83
CA LEU A 12 -4.02 0.27 1.77
C LEU A 12 -4.79 0.57 3.07
N GLY A 13 -6.12 0.63 3.02
CA GLY A 13 -7.03 0.88 4.15
C GLY A 13 -7.25 -0.34 5.04
N ILE A 14 -7.14 -1.57 4.51
CA ILE A 14 -7.03 -2.80 5.32
C ILE A 14 -5.82 -2.74 6.28
N CYS A 15 -4.86 -1.82 6.06
CA CYS A 15 -3.70 -1.64 6.93
C CYS A 15 -3.68 -0.29 7.66
N ALA A 16 -4.79 0.44 7.67
CA ALA A 16 -4.98 1.54 8.59
C ALA A 16 -5.48 0.96 9.93
N VAL A 17 -4.69 1.20 10.98
CA VAL A 17 -5.06 1.09 12.41
C VAL A 17 -5.08 -0.30 13.08
N LEU A 18 -4.02 -0.51 13.88
CA LEU A 18 -3.71 -1.50 14.93
C LEU A 18 -3.54 -2.96 14.46
N SER A 19 -2.90 -3.89 15.23
CA SER A 19 -2.01 -5.06 14.92
C SER A 19 -2.43 -6.45 14.31
N ALA A 20 -1.51 -7.13 13.62
CA ALA A 20 -1.58 -8.59 13.37
C ALA A 20 -0.42 -9.38 14.01
N ALA A 21 -0.68 -10.66 14.32
CA ALA A 21 0.22 -11.51 15.12
C ALA A 21 1.49 -11.95 14.37
N ASP A 22 1.38 -12.35 13.10
CA ASP A 22 2.46 -13.02 12.36
C ASP A 22 2.95 -12.24 11.13
N PRO A 23 4.27 -12.17 10.88
CA PRO A 23 4.81 -11.55 9.68
C PRO A 23 4.43 -12.35 8.44
N LEU A 24 3.59 -11.75 7.59
CA LEU A 24 3.12 -12.33 6.34
C LEU A 24 4.16 -12.33 5.22
N THR A 25 5.41 -11.93 5.49
CA THR A 25 6.48 -11.78 4.48
C THR A 25 6.76 -13.06 3.68
N GLN A 26 6.43 -14.23 4.22
CA GLN A 26 6.48 -15.51 3.50
C GLN A 26 5.53 -15.61 2.28
N PHE A 27 4.56 -14.71 2.17
CA PHE A 27 3.64 -14.59 1.06
C PHE A 27 4.06 -13.53 0.02
N MET A 28 5.19 -12.84 0.23
CA MET A 28 5.78 -11.95 -0.77
C MET A 28 6.37 -12.78 -1.91
N SER A 29 5.84 -12.58 -3.11
CA SER A 29 6.18 -13.34 -4.30
C SER A 29 7.48 -12.83 -4.90
N PRO A 30 8.50 -13.70 -5.08
CA PRO A 30 9.68 -13.34 -5.85
C PRO A 30 9.39 -13.25 -7.36
N TYR A 31 8.15 -13.42 -7.81
CA TYR A 31 7.77 -13.37 -9.23
C TYR A 31 6.88 -12.17 -9.57
N ALA A 32 6.39 -11.46 -8.57
CA ALA A 32 5.62 -10.23 -8.77
C ALA A 32 6.51 -9.12 -9.35
N ASP A 33 5.87 -8.16 -10.04
CA ASP A 33 6.54 -6.95 -10.53
C ASP A 33 6.69 -5.90 -9.43
N ALA A 34 5.77 -5.93 -8.46
CA ALA A 34 5.90 -5.24 -7.19
C ALA A 34 5.24 -6.04 -6.06
N THR A 35 5.79 -5.94 -4.86
CA THR A 35 5.20 -6.50 -3.64
C THR A 35 5.16 -5.44 -2.55
N LEU A 36 4.06 -5.39 -1.81
CA LEU A 36 3.91 -4.54 -0.63
C LEU A 36 3.49 -5.40 0.54
N TYR A 37 4.32 -5.45 1.57
CA TYR A 37 3.91 -5.84 2.91
C TYR A 37 3.62 -4.57 3.70
N VAL A 38 2.52 -4.57 4.42
CA VAL A 38 2.13 -3.50 5.33
C VAL A 38 1.58 -4.10 6.60
N THR A 39 1.89 -3.45 7.71
CA THR A 39 1.25 -3.71 8.98
C THR A 39 1.17 -2.40 9.75
N ASN A 40 0.07 -2.26 10.45
CA ASN A 40 -0.18 -1.26 11.47
C ASN A 40 0.20 -1.76 12.88
N LYS A 41 0.85 -2.93 12.99
CA LYS A 41 1.42 -3.46 14.25
C LYS A 41 2.41 -2.45 14.82
N ASN A 42 2.16 -2.03 16.06
CA ASN A 42 2.98 -1.09 16.82
C ASN A 42 3.12 0.32 16.22
N THR A 43 2.49 0.65 15.09
CA THR A 43 2.53 1.99 14.46
C THR A 43 2.22 3.08 15.47
N MET A 44 1.05 3.04 16.11
CA MET A 44 0.64 4.03 17.13
C MET A 44 1.46 3.94 18.42
N LYS A 45 1.95 2.76 18.80
CA LYS A 45 2.76 2.57 20.02
C LYS A 45 4.17 3.14 19.88
N ASN A 46 4.68 3.18 18.65
CA ASN A 46 6.02 3.66 18.33
C ASN A 46 6.05 5.17 18.00
N LEU A 47 4.88 5.79 17.84
CA LEU A 47 4.75 7.24 17.73
C LEU A 47 5.08 7.92 19.06
N ASP A 48 5.68 9.10 18.96
CA ASP A 48 5.80 9.99 20.11
C ASP A 48 4.42 10.35 20.68
N LYS A 49 4.28 10.32 22.02
CA LYS A 49 2.98 10.52 22.70
C LYS A 49 2.34 11.88 22.42
N ALA A 50 3.15 12.94 22.24
CA ALA A 50 2.61 14.26 21.97
C ALA A 50 2.03 14.30 20.55
N PHE A 51 2.75 13.72 19.59
CA PHE A 51 2.28 13.61 18.22
C PHE A 51 1.09 12.66 18.08
N GLN A 52 1.06 11.54 18.82
CA GLN A 52 -0.10 10.64 18.89
C GLN A 52 -1.37 11.40 19.32
N LYS A 53 -1.30 12.21 20.38
CA LYS A 53 -2.44 13.02 20.84
C LYS A 53 -2.88 14.07 19.81
N LYS A 54 -1.93 14.64 19.06
CA LYS A 54 -2.22 15.57 17.96
C LYS A 54 -3.03 14.88 16.87
N VAL A 55 -2.56 13.72 16.40
CA VAL A 55 -3.26 12.90 15.39
C VAL A 55 -4.66 12.51 15.88
N GLU A 56 -4.80 12.01 17.11
CA GLU A 56 -6.10 11.62 17.68
C GLU A 56 -7.06 12.82 17.81
N LYS A 57 -6.53 14.00 18.16
CA LYS A 57 -7.31 15.24 18.24
C LYS A 57 -7.78 15.67 16.85
N ASP A 58 -6.87 15.70 15.88
CA ASP A 58 -7.17 16.11 14.50
C ASP A 58 -8.22 15.18 13.86
N GLN A 59 -8.14 13.87 14.10
CA GLN A 59 -9.14 12.90 13.62
C GLN A 59 -10.53 13.15 14.22
N LYS A 60 -10.60 13.50 15.51
CA LYS A 60 -11.88 13.82 16.17
C LYS A 60 -12.45 15.14 15.67
N GLU A 61 -11.62 16.14 15.46
CA GLU A 61 -12.03 17.43 14.90
C GLU A 61 -12.54 17.27 13.46
N ALA A 62 -11.88 16.44 12.66
CA ALA A 62 -12.33 16.08 11.31
C ALA A 62 -13.71 15.40 11.31
N ALA A 63 -13.90 14.38 12.16
CA ALA A 63 -15.18 13.69 12.29
C ALA A 63 -16.31 14.65 12.72
N HIS A 64 -16.03 15.54 13.67
CA HIS A 64 -17.00 16.52 14.16
C HIS A 64 -17.30 17.64 13.15
N GLN A 65 -16.33 18.03 12.30
CA GLN A 65 -16.59 19.01 11.22
C GLN A 65 -17.49 18.42 10.15
N LEU A 66 -17.27 17.15 9.78
CA LEU A 66 -18.17 16.43 8.86
C LEU A 66 -19.60 16.36 9.41
N GLU A 67 -19.78 16.18 10.72
CA GLU A 67 -21.10 16.23 11.38
C GLU A 67 -21.74 17.64 11.37
N ILE A 68 -20.96 18.73 11.55
CA ILE A 68 -21.49 20.11 11.61
C ILE A 68 -21.86 20.65 10.23
N GLU A 69 -21.06 20.38 9.20
CA GLU A 69 -21.22 21.02 7.90
C GLU A 69 -22.51 20.60 7.18
N GLY A 70 -23.28 19.66 7.75
CA GLY A 70 -24.48 19.15 7.12
C GLY A 70 -24.18 18.61 5.73
N VAL A 71 -22.90 18.27 5.47
CA VAL A 71 -22.56 17.22 4.55
C VAL A 71 -23.29 16.04 5.18
N ASP A 72 -24.47 15.76 4.65
CA ASP A 72 -24.89 14.38 4.52
C ASP A 72 -23.69 13.73 3.83
N VAL A 73 -22.72 13.25 4.62
CA VAL A 73 -22.05 12.03 4.25
C VAL A 73 -23.26 11.17 4.04
N ASP A 74 -23.56 10.84 2.79
CA ASP A 74 -24.55 9.84 2.47
C ASP A 74 -24.06 8.55 3.20
N GLU A 75 -24.25 8.48 4.53
CA GLU A 75 -24.55 7.28 5.28
C GLU A 75 -25.86 6.69 4.71
N ASP A 76 -26.59 7.50 3.93
CA ASP A 76 -27.66 7.17 3.01
C ASP A 76 -27.23 6.09 2.00
N ASP A 77 -27.67 4.88 2.32
CA ASP A 77 -27.89 3.71 1.47
C ASP A 77 -26.67 3.04 0.82
N ASP A 78 -25.61 3.74 0.38
CA ASP A 78 -24.56 3.11 -0.44
C ASP A 78 -23.54 2.27 0.39
N GLU A 79 -23.26 2.63 1.65
CA GLU A 79 -22.37 1.82 2.51
C GLU A 79 -23.01 0.51 2.98
N GLU A 80 -24.32 0.53 3.24
CA GLU A 80 -25.09 -0.66 3.59
C GLU A 80 -25.49 -1.53 2.38
N ASN A 81 -25.49 -0.97 1.17
CA ASN A 81 -25.85 -1.66 -0.07
C ASN A 81 -24.65 -2.13 -0.92
N ASP A 82 -23.42 -1.80 -0.52
CA ASP A 82 -22.20 -2.32 -1.15
C ASP A 82 -21.44 -3.29 -0.21
N PRO A 83 -21.20 -4.54 -0.62
CA PRO A 83 -20.56 -5.54 0.24
C PRO A 83 -19.09 -5.23 0.54
N VAL A 84 -18.43 -4.44 -0.31
CA VAL A 84 -17.04 -4.02 -0.10
C VAL A 84 -16.99 -2.88 0.92
N SER A 85 -17.85 -1.88 0.79
CA SER A 85 -18.05 -0.82 1.80
C SER A 85 -18.36 -1.38 3.18
N LEU A 86 -19.32 -2.32 3.27
CA LEU A 86 -19.68 -2.96 4.54
C LEU A 86 -18.54 -3.80 5.14
N LEU A 87 -17.70 -4.42 4.31
CA LEU A 87 -16.52 -5.13 4.80
C LEU A 87 -15.53 -4.14 5.45
N PHE A 88 -15.34 -2.97 4.86
CA PHE A 88 -14.43 -1.96 5.40
C PHE A 88 -14.86 -1.41 6.74
N SER A 89 -16.13 -0.99 6.87
CA SER A 89 -16.62 -0.43 8.12
C SER A 89 -16.49 -1.42 9.29
N ARG A 90 -16.50 -2.73 9.00
CA ARG A 90 -16.28 -3.78 10.01
C ARG A 90 -14.83 -3.97 10.40
N ILE A 91 -13.87 -3.69 9.51
CA ILE A 91 -12.45 -4.00 9.70
C ILE A 91 -11.57 -2.77 9.90
N SER A 92 -12.08 -1.55 9.70
CA SER A 92 -11.34 -0.28 9.75
C SER A 92 -10.62 -0.02 11.08
N ASP A 93 -11.19 -0.50 12.18
CA ASP A 93 -10.63 -0.32 13.53
C ASP A 93 -9.82 -1.55 14.00
N ARG A 94 -9.50 -2.48 13.09
CA ARG A 94 -8.85 -3.74 13.43
C ARG A 94 -7.40 -3.79 12.95
N ASP A 95 -6.54 -4.04 13.92
CA ASP A 95 -5.67 -5.20 13.97
C ASP A 95 -5.41 -5.95 12.64
N ALA A 96 -4.43 -5.50 11.81
CA ALA A 96 -4.15 -6.05 10.47
C ALA A 96 -2.67 -6.12 9.99
N ALA A 97 -2.38 -7.10 9.17
CA ALA A 97 -1.21 -7.10 8.29
C ALA A 97 -1.63 -7.64 6.94
N ALA A 98 -1.04 -7.15 5.87
CA ALA A 98 -1.33 -7.64 4.53
C ALA A 98 -0.09 -7.69 3.65
N VAL A 99 -0.11 -8.63 2.71
CA VAL A 99 0.82 -8.70 1.58
C VAL A 99 0.04 -8.57 0.29
N PHE A 100 0.51 -7.68 -0.57
CA PHE A 100 0.02 -7.46 -1.92
C PHE A 100 1.11 -7.82 -2.91
N ASN A 101 0.78 -8.67 -3.88
CA ASN A 101 1.65 -9.03 -4.98
C ASN A 101 1.01 -8.55 -6.27
N LEU A 102 1.62 -7.54 -6.89
CA LEU A 102 1.17 -6.96 -8.15
C LEU A 102 1.87 -7.65 -9.33
N TYR A 103 1.07 -8.13 -10.28
CA TYR A 103 1.51 -8.67 -11.56
C TYR A 103 0.97 -7.78 -12.67
N VAL A 104 1.86 -7.09 -13.37
CA VAL A 104 1.51 -6.20 -14.48
C VAL A 104 1.57 -7.00 -15.78
N ILE A 105 0.45 -7.02 -16.51
CA ILE A 105 0.32 -7.77 -17.75
C ILE A 105 0.46 -6.84 -18.96
N SER A 106 -0.14 -5.64 -18.89
CA SER A 106 -0.05 -4.62 -19.93
C SER A 106 -0.33 -3.23 -19.36
N TRP A 107 0.40 -2.21 -19.83
CA TRP A 107 0.03 -0.80 -19.61
C TRP A 107 -0.75 -0.19 -20.79
N LYS A 108 -0.76 -0.83 -21.96
CA LYS A 108 -1.58 -0.42 -23.11
C LYS A 108 -2.99 -0.96 -22.91
N GLY A 109 -3.84 -0.15 -22.26
CA GLY A 109 -5.06 -0.63 -21.61
C GLY A 109 -4.66 -1.40 -20.34
N PRO A 110 -4.60 -0.74 -19.18
CA PRO A 110 -3.97 -1.31 -17.98
C PRO A 110 -4.65 -2.62 -17.59
N LYS A 111 -3.88 -3.72 -17.65
CA LYS A 111 -4.27 -5.07 -17.23
C LYS A 111 -3.28 -5.55 -16.17
N MET A 112 -3.81 -5.90 -15.01
CA MET A 112 -3.00 -6.27 -13.87
C MET A 112 -3.79 -7.13 -12.90
N VAL A 113 -3.07 -7.93 -12.12
CA VAL A 113 -3.63 -8.79 -11.09
C VAL A 113 -2.92 -8.49 -9.77
N ILE A 114 -3.69 -8.29 -8.71
CA ILE A 114 -3.19 -8.13 -7.35
C ILE A 114 -3.61 -9.36 -6.57
N ASN A 115 -2.65 -10.17 -6.12
CA ASN A 115 -2.91 -11.31 -5.24
C ASN A 115 -2.34 -11.05 -3.87
N GLY A 116 -3.08 -11.38 -2.82
CA GLY A 116 -2.59 -11.14 -1.49
C GLY A 116 -3.27 -11.95 -0.40
N VAL A 117 -2.69 -11.80 0.78
CA VAL A 117 -3.19 -12.36 2.02
C VAL A 117 -3.18 -11.25 3.06
N ALA A 118 -4.24 -11.17 3.85
CA ALA A 118 -4.34 -10.32 5.00
C ALA A 118 -4.64 -11.17 6.23
N ASN A 119 -4.08 -10.78 7.37
CA ASN A 119 -4.40 -11.36 8.66
C ASN A 119 -5.00 -10.23 9.49
N ILE A 120 -6.29 -10.32 9.76
CA ILE A 120 -7.11 -9.30 10.39
C ILE A 120 -7.66 -9.88 11.69
N SER A 121 -7.46 -9.23 12.81
CA SER A 121 -7.95 -9.71 14.10
C SER A 121 -9.48 -9.70 14.21
N GLY A 122 -9.95 -10.26 15.31
CA GLY A 122 -11.37 -10.35 15.63
C GLY A 122 -11.94 -11.65 15.08
N ASN A 123 -13.05 -11.55 14.35
CA ASN A 123 -13.73 -12.70 13.76
C ASN A 123 -14.20 -12.37 12.34
N LEU A 124 -13.23 -12.18 11.45
CA LEU A 124 -13.44 -11.89 10.04
C LEU A 124 -14.35 -12.91 9.35
N GLN A 125 -14.25 -14.20 9.74
CA GLN A 125 -15.13 -15.24 9.21
C GLN A 125 -16.61 -14.95 9.50
N SER A 126 -16.94 -14.53 10.73
CA SER A 126 -18.32 -14.15 11.08
C SER A 126 -18.77 -12.91 10.31
N ASP A 127 -17.89 -11.92 10.13
CA ASP A 127 -18.21 -10.71 9.38
C ASP A 127 -18.53 -11.01 7.92
N MET A 128 -17.68 -11.82 7.30
CA MET A 128 -17.89 -12.33 5.95
C MET A 128 -19.23 -13.07 5.88
N GLU A 129 -19.51 -14.00 6.80
CA GLU A 129 -20.77 -14.74 6.82
C GLU A 129 -22.01 -13.84 6.92
N ASP A 130 -21.94 -12.75 7.67
CA ASP A 130 -23.04 -11.78 7.78
C ASP A 130 -23.20 -10.92 6.52
N ILE A 131 -22.09 -10.47 5.92
CA ILE A 131 -22.10 -9.80 4.61
C ILE A 131 -22.74 -10.72 3.58
N ARG A 132 -22.41 -12.02 3.57
CA ARG A 132 -23.04 -13.00 2.67
C ARG A 132 -24.55 -13.11 2.88
N LYS A 133 -25.02 -13.06 4.12
CA LYS A 133 -26.46 -13.12 4.43
C LYS A 133 -27.19 -11.88 3.92
N LYS A 134 -26.57 -10.70 4.02
CA LYS A 134 -27.11 -9.44 3.48
C LYS A 134 -27.06 -9.42 1.94
N PHE A 135 -26.01 -10.00 1.34
CA PHE A 135 -25.76 -10.00 -0.11
C PHE A 135 -25.68 -11.42 -0.70
N PRO A 136 -26.82 -12.13 -0.82
CA PRO A 136 -26.85 -13.52 -1.28
C PRO A 136 -26.40 -13.73 -2.74
N GLN A 137 -26.34 -12.66 -3.54
CA GLN A 137 -25.86 -12.65 -4.93
C GLN A 137 -24.34 -12.81 -5.06
N LEU A 138 -23.58 -12.69 -3.97
CA LEU A 138 -22.16 -12.97 -3.96
C LEU A 138 -21.95 -14.49 -4.11
N GLU A 139 -21.81 -14.94 -5.35
CA GLU A 139 -21.78 -16.36 -5.72
C GLU A 139 -20.48 -17.05 -5.27
N LYS A 140 -20.56 -18.35 -4.99
CA LYS A 140 -19.48 -19.16 -4.42
C LYS A 140 -18.35 -19.39 -5.43
N VAL A 141 -17.19 -18.76 -5.19
CA VAL A 141 -15.93 -19.28 -5.74
C VAL A 141 -15.59 -20.55 -4.95
N GLN A 142 -15.84 -21.69 -5.59
CA GLN A 142 -15.58 -23.07 -5.15
C GLN A 142 -16.54 -23.69 -4.12
N SER A 143 -16.87 -24.95 -4.41
CA SER A 143 -17.85 -25.81 -3.74
C SER A 143 -17.30 -26.49 -2.49
N ASP A 144 -16.43 -25.86 -1.71
CA ASP A 144 -15.95 -26.44 -0.46
C ASP A 144 -16.67 -25.79 0.73
N ARG A 145 -17.52 -26.56 1.40
CA ARG A 145 -18.52 -26.08 2.38
C ARG A 145 -17.93 -25.44 3.65
N ARG A 146 -16.60 -25.31 3.75
CA ARG A 146 -15.90 -24.93 4.99
C ARG A 146 -15.47 -23.47 5.03
N ASN A 147 -15.28 -22.82 3.88
CA ASN A 147 -14.68 -21.49 3.82
C ASN A 147 -15.65 -20.48 3.21
N ALA A 148 -15.69 -19.25 3.74
CA ALA A 148 -16.50 -18.17 3.18
C ALA A 148 -15.75 -17.52 2.02
N SER A 149 -16.31 -17.55 0.81
CA SER A 149 -15.76 -16.87 -0.38
C SER A 149 -16.75 -15.87 -0.97
N PHE A 150 -16.24 -14.75 -1.49
CA PHE A 150 -17.01 -13.78 -2.26
C PHE A 150 -16.38 -13.50 -3.61
N LEU A 151 -17.27 -13.29 -4.58
CA LEU A 151 -16.94 -12.66 -5.83
C LEU A 151 -17.74 -11.37 -5.94
N TYR A 152 -17.04 -10.27 -6.21
CA TYR A 152 -17.62 -8.97 -6.44
C TYR A 152 -17.12 -8.41 -7.78
N ASP A 153 -18.04 -8.21 -8.71
CA ASP A 153 -17.75 -7.55 -9.98
C ASP A 153 -17.98 -6.04 -9.79
N ALA A 154 -16.87 -5.30 -9.66
CA ALA A 154 -16.90 -3.87 -9.51
C ALA A 154 -17.11 -3.18 -10.87
N PRO A 155 -17.69 -1.96 -10.89
CA PRO A 155 -17.74 -1.14 -12.10
C PRO A 155 -16.35 -0.95 -12.73
N ASP A 156 -16.30 -0.69 -14.04
CA ASP A 156 -15.07 -0.47 -14.84
C ASP A 156 -14.21 -1.71 -15.16
N GLY A 157 -14.79 -2.92 -15.03
CA GLY A 157 -14.16 -4.18 -15.43
C GLY A 157 -13.13 -4.69 -14.41
N MET A 158 -13.36 -4.40 -13.13
CA MET A 158 -12.57 -4.93 -12.02
C MET A 158 -13.32 -6.08 -11.37
N LYS A 159 -12.61 -7.16 -11.07
CA LYS A 159 -13.17 -8.34 -10.43
C LYS A 159 -12.42 -8.64 -9.14
N PHE A 160 -13.16 -8.70 -8.04
CA PHE A 160 -12.63 -8.92 -6.71
C PHE A 160 -13.05 -10.29 -6.20
N SER A 161 -12.08 -11.11 -5.81
CA SER A 161 -12.30 -12.44 -5.25
C SER A 161 -11.70 -12.50 -3.86
N VAL A 162 -12.45 -12.97 -2.87
CA VAL A 162 -11.97 -13.15 -1.49
C VAL A 162 -12.33 -14.50 -0.92
N LEU A 163 -11.53 -14.94 0.03
CA LEU A 163 -11.74 -16.16 0.80
C LEU A 163 -11.21 -15.98 2.23
N ALA A 164 -12.08 -16.15 3.22
CA ALA A 164 -11.66 -16.36 4.59
C ALA A 164 -11.23 -17.82 4.76
N GLU A 165 -9.94 -18.05 5.00
CA GLU A 165 -9.38 -19.38 5.27
C GLU A 165 -9.67 -19.82 6.71
N ASP A 166 -9.59 -18.89 7.65
CA ASP A 166 -9.89 -19.08 9.06
C ASP A 166 -10.54 -17.83 9.67
N ARG A 167 -10.56 -17.73 11.00
CA ARG A 167 -11.17 -16.59 11.72
C ARG A 167 -10.59 -15.23 11.36
N ASN A 168 -9.32 -15.17 10.94
CA ASN A 168 -8.55 -13.94 10.80
C ASN A 168 -7.85 -13.82 9.43
N THR A 169 -7.60 -14.94 8.75
CA THR A 169 -6.86 -14.98 7.48
C THR A 169 -7.79 -14.79 6.29
N LEU A 170 -7.57 -13.72 5.52
CA LEU A 170 -8.23 -13.42 4.24
C LEU A 170 -7.25 -13.60 3.09
N HIS A 171 -7.64 -14.35 2.07
CA HIS A 171 -6.98 -14.36 0.78
C HIS A 171 -7.81 -13.51 -0.18
N PHE A 172 -7.14 -12.73 -1.03
CA PHE A 172 -7.82 -11.88 -2.01
C PHE A 172 -7.09 -11.83 -3.35
N GLN A 173 -7.87 -11.63 -4.41
CA GLN A 173 -7.41 -11.35 -5.76
C GLN A 173 -8.22 -10.20 -6.36
N ILE A 174 -7.53 -9.26 -6.99
CA ILE A 174 -8.12 -8.16 -7.76
C ILE A 174 -7.64 -8.29 -9.19
N ASP A 175 -8.55 -8.61 -10.11
CA ASP A 175 -8.29 -8.60 -11.54
C ASP A 175 -8.75 -7.26 -12.12
N ILE A 176 -7.84 -6.51 -12.72
CA ILE A 176 -8.13 -5.23 -13.36
C ILE A 176 -8.16 -5.44 -14.87
N ARG A 177 -9.35 -5.30 -15.47
CA ARG A 177 -9.61 -5.32 -16.93
C ARG A 177 -9.04 -6.54 -17.65
N TYR A 178 -9.20 -7.72 -17.05
CA TYR A 178 -8.68 -8.95 -17.60
C TYR A 178 -9.80 -9.81 -18.21
N ASP A 179 -9.79 -9.94 -19.54
CA ASP A 179 -10.85 -10.62 -20.32
C ASP A 179 -10.93 -12.14 -20.03
N ASN A 180 -9.87 -12.72 -19.44
CA ASN A 180 -9.77 -14.14 -19.09
C ASN A 180 -9.43 -14.29 -17.59
N PRO A 181 -10.37 -14.13 -16.66
CA PRO A 181 -10.09 -14.08 -15.23
C PRO A 181 -9.26 -15.28 -14.78
N ILE A 182 -8.17 -15.02 -14.05
CA ILE A 182 -7.33 -16.09 -13.50
C ILE A 182 -8.14 -16.81 -12.43
N PRO A 183 -8.21 -18.16 -12.43
CA PRO A 183 -8.89 -18.89 -11.38
C PRO A 183 -8.32 -18.49 -10.01
N PHE A 184 -9.19 -17.93 -9.17
CA PHE A 184 -8.80 -17.55 -7.82
C PHE A 184 -8.47 -18.82 -7.01
N ALA A 185 -7.32 -18.77 -6.35
CA ALA A 185 -6.87 -19.79 -5.42
C ALA A 185 -6.20 -19.11 -4.22
N PRO A 186 -6.36 -19.65 -3.00
CA PRO A 186 -5.65 -19.14 -1.84
C PRO A 186 -4.15 -19.08 -2.10
N LEU A 187 -3.54 -17.96 -1.72
CA LEU A 187 -2.13 -17.71 -1.91
C LEU A 187 -1.34 -18.61 -0.97
N LYS A 188 -0.49 -19.47 -1.53
CA LYS A 188 0.39 -20.34 -0.73
C LYS A 188 1.66 -19.60 -0.36
N ALA A 189 2.15 -19.82 0.85
CA ALA A 189 3.47 -19.34 1.26
C ALA A 189 4.54 -19.82 0.26
N PHE A 190 5.40 -18.90 -0.17
CA PHE A 190 6.42 -19.20 -1.17
C PHE A 190 7.58 -19.98 -0.54
N ARG A 191 7.97 -21.08 -1.19
CA ARG A 191 9.15 -21.88 -0.77
C ARG A 191 10.45 -21.08 -0.87
N LYS A 192 10.58 -20.28 -1.93
CA LYS A 192 11.67 -19.34 -2.10
C LYS A 192 11.22 -18.01 -1.52
N LYS A 193 11.79 -17.62 -0.39
CA LYS A 193 11.53 -16.31 0.23
C LYS A 193 12.16 -15.22 -0.63
N LEU A 194 11.48 -14.09 -0.73
CA LEU A 194 12.10 -12.86 -1.22
C LEU A 194 13.23 -12.49 -0.24
N GLU A 195 14.44 -12.31 -0.76
CA GLU A 195 15.58 -11.89 0.06
C GLU A 195 15.46 -10.39 0.31
N ILE A 196 15.25 -10.01 1.57
CA ILE A 196 15.20 -8.61 1.99
C ILE A 196 16.65 -8.20 2.30
N PRO A 197 17.23 -7.21 1.61
CA PRO A 197 18.67 -6.94 1.65
C PRO A 197 19.14 -6.17 2.90
N PHE A 198 18.34 -6.12 3.96
CA PHE A 198 18.66 -5.43 5.21
C PHE A 198 17.91 -6.07 6.38
N ASP A 199 18.50 -5.97 7.58
CA ASP A 199 17.89 -6.44 8.83
C ASP A 199 16.77 -5.49 9.23
N VAL A 200 15.52 -5.87 8.96
CA VAL A 200 14.37 -5.07 9.40
C VAL A 200 13.82 -5.62 10.70
N LYS A 201 13.96 -4.84 11.77
CA LYS A 201 13.27 -5.09 13.02
C LYS A 201 11.91 -4.42 12.95
N GLU A 202 10.85 -5.20 12.81
CA GLU A 202 9.45 -4.73 12.85
C GLU A 202 9.12 -3.61 11.82
N PRO A 203 9.21 -3.88 10.50
CA PRO A 203 8.77 -2.90 9.51
C PRO A 203 7.28 -2.61 9.65
N MET A 204 6.91 -1.34 9.57
CA MET A 204 5.53 -0.92 9.29
C MET A 204 5.17 -1.25 7.84
N PHE A 205 6.12 -1.10 6.92
CA PHE A 205 5.95 -1.58 5.55
C PHE A 205 7.26 -2.05 4.94
N LEU A 206 7.14 -2.95 3.96
CA LEU A 206 8.20 -3.36 3.05
C LEU A 206 7.66 -3.33 1.64
N PHE A 207 8.30 -2.57 0.78
CA PHE A 207 7.99 -2.52 -0.63
C PHE A 207 9.18 -3.05 -1.42
N ASN A 208 8.90 -3.92 -2.38
CA ASN A 208 9.83 -4.29 -3.43
C ASN A 208 9.17 -3.97 -4.77
N CYS A 209 9.96 -3.49 -5.73
CA CYS A 209 9.57 -3.50 -7.12
C CYS A 209 10.72 -3.87 -8.03
N ARG A 210 10.36 -4.19 -9.28
CA ARG A 210 11.28 -4.47 -10.38
C ARG A 210 11.16 -3.40 -11.45
N PRO A 211 11.85 -2.26 -11.29
CA PRO A 211 11.72 -1.11 -12.17
C PRO A 211 11.91 -1.46 -13.64
N GLU A 212 12.91 -2.28 -13.97
CA GLU A 212 13.17 -2.73 -15.34
C GLU A 212 11.96 -3.44 -15.97
N ARG A 213 11.26 -4.31 -15.22
CA ARG A 213 10.10 -5.04 -15.73
C ARG A 213 8.91 -4.13 -15.95
N ILE A 214 8.63 -3.26 -14.98
CA ILE A 214 7.56 -2.26 -15.08
C ILE A 214 7.81 -1.35 -16.29
N PHE A 215 9.05 -0.90 -16.45
CA PHE A 215 9.47 -0.03 -17.54
C PHE A 215 9.27 -0.70 -18.91
N ARG A 216 9.66 -1.97 -19.09
CA ARG A 216 9.48 -2.71 -20.35
C ARG A 216 8.02 -2.82 -20.81
N LEU A 217 7.08 -2.71 -19.87
CA LEU A 217 5.66 -2.80 -20.17
C LEU A 217 5.06 -1.44 -20.56
N LEU A 218 5.76 -0.32 -20.35
CA LEU A 218 5.25 1.02 -20.65
C LEU A 218 5.02 1.15 -22.16
N PRO A 219 3.90 1.77 -22.58
CA PRO A 219 3.63 1.94 -23.99
C PRO A 219 4.67 2.88 -24.63
N PRO A 220 5.17 2.60 -25.85
CA PRO A 220 6.15 3.45 -26.52
C PRO A 220 5.69 4.91 -26.73
N SER A 221 4.39 5.16 -26.65
CA SER A 221 3.78 6.49 -26.77
C SER A 221 3.84 7.33 -25.48
N MET A 222 4.18 6.75 -24.33
CA MET A 222 4.45 7.56 -23.14
C MET A 222 5.79 8.27 -23.35
N SER A 223 5.75 9.60 -23.48
CA SER A 223 6.94 10.44 -23.49
C SER A 223 7.57 10.41 -22.09
N VAL A 224 8.37 9.39 -21.84
CA VAL A 224 9.22 9.32 -20.65
C VAL A 224 10.51 10.06 -20.98
N ALA A 225 10.94 10.96 -20.08
CA ALA A 225 12.24 11.62 -20.23
C ALA A 225 13.33 10.53 -20.44
N PRO A 226 14.18 10.63 -21.48
CA PRO A 226 15.19 9.61 -21.79
C PRO A 226 16.09 9.25 -20.60
N GLU A 227 16.34 10.22 -19.73
CA GLU A 227 17.10 10.06 -18.50
C GLU A 227 16.39 9.16 -17.47
N PHE A 228 15.09 9.33 -17.25
CA PHE A 228 14.31 8.50 -16.34
C PHE A 228 14.23 7.04 -16.84
N SER A 229 14.04 6.87 -18.14
CA SER A 229 14.11 5.55 -18.81
C SER A 229 15.45 4.87 -18.58
N ASN A 230 16.55 5.58 -18.81
CA ASN A 230 17.90 5.05 -18.61
C ASN A 230 18.13 4.66 -17.14
N ASN A 231 17.66 5.47 -16.19
CA ASN A 231 17.84 5.18 -14.77
C ASN A 231 17.05 3.93 -14.32
N LEU A 232 15.78 3.79 -14.73
CA LEU A 232 14.97 2.61 -14.38
C LEU A 232 15.52 1.31 -14.98
N GLN A 233 16.12 1.37 -16.17
CA GLN A 233 16.72 0.19 -16.82
C GLN A 233 18.00 -0.30 -16.13
N GLN A 234 18.62 0.53 -15.30
CA GLN A 234 19.84 0.16 -14.58
C GLN A 234 19.56 -0.51 -13.22
N ILE A 235 18.33 -0.40 -12.71
CA ILE A 235 17.89 -0.95 -11.43
C ILE A 235 17.10 -2.24 -11.67
N SER A 236 17.62 -3.37 -11.20
CA SER A 236 16.96 -4.67 -11.32
C SER A 236 15.86 -4.84 -10.28
N ASP A 237 16.18 -4.50 -9.03
CA ASP A 237 15.25 -4.56 -7.90
C ASP A 237 15.43 -3.31 -7.04
N PHE A 238 14.32 -2.78 -6.55
CA PHE A 238 14.30 -1.70 -5.58
C PHE A 238 13.52 -2.16 -4.36
N PHE A 239 14.13 -2.01 -3.19
CA PHE A 239 13.54 -2.31 -1.90
C PHE A 239 13.47 -1.05 -1.06
N ILE A 240 12.38 -0.85 -0.35
CA ILE A 240 12.26 0.18 0.68
C ILE A 240 11.46 -0.36 1.86
N SER A 241 11.92 -0.04 3.06
CA SER A 241 11.21 -0.33 4.31
C SER A 241 10.96 0.95 5.07
N GLY A 242 9.82 1.01 5.75
CA GLY A 242 9.52 2.07 6.70
C GLY A 242 9.32 1.53 8.10
N GLN A 243 9.87 2.24 9.07
CA GLN A 243 9.68 1.99 10.49
C GLN A 243 9.46 3.32 11.22
N ILE A 244 8.46 3.36 12.09
CA ILE A 244 8.25 4.53 12.96
C ILE A 244 9.17 4.41 14.17
N GLU A 245 9.91 5.48 14.44
CA GLU A 245 10.73 5.65 15.64
C GLU A 245 10.51 7.04 16.23
N GLY A 246 9.58 7.13 17.18
CA GLY A 246 9.24 8.37 17.87
C GLY A 246 8.57 9.38 16.95
N LYS A 247 9.28 10.45 16.62
CA LYS A 247 8.78 11.53 15.74
C LYS A 247 9.11 11.31 14.26
N ASN A 248 9.84 10.26 13.92
CA ASN A 248 10.34 10.04 12.57
C ASN A 248 9.81 8.74 11.98
N LEU A 249 9.55 8.75 10.68
CA LEU A 249 9.48 7.58 9.82
C LEU A 249 10.88 7.37 9.23
N LYS A 250 11.55 6.33 9.70
CA LYS A 250 12.83 5.88 9.15
C LYS A 250 12.57 5.06 7.90
N LEU A 251 13.17 5.47 6.81
CA LEU A 251 13.13 4.80 5.53
C LEU A 251 14.52 4.26 5.21
N ASN A 252 14.61 2.96 5.04
CA ASN A 252 15.83 2.32 4.52
C ASN A 252 15.50 1.76 3.13
N SER A 253 16.33 2.04 2.15
CA SER A 253 16.13 1.55 0.79
C SER A 253 17.42 1.00 0.18
N VAL A 254 17.23 0.05 -0.74
CA VAL A 254 18.28 -0.58 -1.52
C VAL A 254 17.85 -0.65 -2.96
N ALA A 255 18.59 0.01 -3.85
CA ALA A 255 18.49 -0.18 -5.28
C ALA A 255 19.61 -1.12 -5.74
N GLU A 256 19.24 -2.27 -6.27
CA GLU A 256 20.18 -3.24 -6.83
C GLU A 256 20.37 -2.92 -8.32
N CYS A 257 21.61 -2.62 -8.69
CA CYS A 257 22.00 -2.23 -10.04
C CYS A 257 22.65 -3.42 -10.77
N LYS A 258 22.72 -3.32 -12.11
CA LYS A 258 23.35 -4.34 -12.96
C LYS A 258 24.81 -4.60 -12.62
N ASP A 259 25.55 -3.55 -12.26
CA ASP A 259 26.95 -3.60 -11.88
C ASP A 259 27.33 -2.41 -10.99
N GLU A 260 28.53 -2.47 -10.40
CA GLU A 260 29.08 -1.43 -9.51
C GLU A 260 29.27 -0.09 -10.22
N LYS A 261 29.64 -0.10 -11.49
CA LYS A 261 29.80 1.12 -12.28
C LYS A 261 28.46 1.86 -12.42
N SER A 262 27.40 1.13 -12.76
CA SER A 262 26.04 1.66 -12.88
C SER A 262 25.54 2.21 -11.54
N ALA A 263 25.82 1.51 -10.44
CA ALA A 263 25.48 1.98 -9.09
C ALA A 263 26.16 3.32 -8.75
N GLY A 264 27.45 3.46 -9.08
CA GLY A 264 28.20 4.71 -8.91
C GLY A 264 27.63 5.86 -9.74
N GLU A 265 27.43 5.64 -11.04
CA GLU A 265 26.89 6.65 -11.96
C GLU A 265 25.48 7.11 -11.56
N LEU A 266 24.60 6.18 -11.16
CA LEU A 266 23.27 6.49 -10.66
C LEU A 266 23.30 7.29 -9.36
N LEU A 267 24.15 6.91 -8.42
CA LEU A 267 24.27 7.61 -7.13
C LEU A 267 24.75 9.05 -7.34
N GLU A 268 25.71 9.29 -8.22
CA GLU A 268 26.19 10.63 -8.55
C GLU A 268 25.07 11.49 -9.14
N ARG A 269 24.32 10.97 -10.12
CA ARG A 269 23.17 11.66 -10.71
C ARG A 269 22.08 11.94 -9.70
N PHE A 270 21.72 10.93 -8.89
CA PHE A 270 20.72 11.07 -7.85
C PHE A 270 21.14 12.17 -6.86
N ASN A 271 22.38 12.15 -6.38
CA ASN A 271 22.88 13.17 -5.45
C ASN A 271 22.90 14.57 -6.07
N ALA A 272 23.22 14.69 -7.36
CA ALA A 272 23.22 15.98 -8.05
C ALA A 272 21.80 16.57 -8.19
N SER A 273 20.85 15.75 -8.61
CA SER A 273 19.44 16.16 -8.74
C SER A 273 18.79 16.39 -7.38
N PHE A 274 18.95 15.44 -6.46
CA PHE A 274 18.38 15.54 -5.12
C PHE A 274 18.93 16.75 -4.36
N LYS A 275 20.23 17.04 -4.40
CA LYS A 275 20.77 18.26 -3.76
C LYS A 275 20.18 19.54 -4.34
N LYS A 276 19.86 19.56 -5.64
CA LYS A 276 19.21 20.69 -6.29
C LYS A 276 17.77 20.86 -5.81
N ASP A 277 17.03 19.76 -5.68
CA ASP A 277 15.63 19.75 -5.20
C ASP A 277 15.54 20.00 -3.68
N PHE A 278 16.51 19.50 -2.91
CA PHE A 278 16.61 19.69 -1.47
C PHE A 278 17.03 21.11 -1.08
N ALA A 279 17.91 21.73 -1.87
CA ALA A 279 18.32 23.12 -1.70
C ALA A 279 17.22 24.12 -2.10
N ALA A 280 16.13 23.67 -2.74
CA ALA A 280 14.97 24.49 -3.07
C ALA A 280 13.94 24.59 -1.91
N ASP A 281 14.42 24.50 -0.66
CA ASP A 281 13.75 24.71 0.63
C ASP A 281 12.54 23.83 1.00
N THR A 282 11.84 23.23 0.04
CA THR A 282 10.57 22.55 0.36
C THR A 282 10.79 21.15 0.94
N TYR A 283 11.81 20.40 0.51
CA TYR A 283 12.03 19.02 0.97
C TYR A 283 12.86 18.91 2.27
N GLY A 284 13.72 19.90 2.55
CA GLY A 284 14.58 19.92 3.75
C GLY A 284 13.82 20.10 5.07
N LEU A 285 12.57 20.58 5.02
CA LEU A 285 11.68 20.66 6.19
C LEU A 285 11.19 19.29 6.66
N PHE A 286 11.13 18.30 5.76
CA PHE A 286 10.53 17.00 6.05
C PHE A 286 11.59 15.93 6.29
N PHE A 287 12.71 16.01 5.59
CA PHE A 287 13.76 15.02 5.69
C PHE A 287 14.87 15.54 6.61
N SER A 288 14.78 15.20 7.89
CA SER A 288 15.78 15.59 8.89
C SER A 288 17.17 14.99 8.62
N ASN A 289 17.21 13.90 7.85
CA ASN A 289 18.42 13.23 7.43
C ASN A 289 18.18 12.54 6.08
N PHE A 290 19.16 12.65 5.19
CA PHE A 290 19.23 11.89 3.95
C PHE A 290 20.68 11.47 3.71
N ASN A 291 20.93 10.16 3.76
CA ASN A 291 22.23 9.58 3.47
C ASN A 291 22.09 8.55 2.36
N SER A 292 22.96 8.63 1.35
CA SER A 292 23.03 7.64 0.28
C SER A 292 24.47 7.28 -0.03
N ARG A 293 24.73 5.98 -0.16
CA ARG A 293 26.05 5.43 -0.49
C ARG A 293 25.92 4.26 -1.45
N SER A 294 26.97 3.98 -2.20
CA SER A 294 27.08 2.74 -2.98
C SER A 294 27.88 1.71 -2.20
N SER A 295 27.60 0.43 -2.44
CA SER A 295 28.35 -0.71 -1.93
C SER A 295 28.27 -1.84 -2.96
N GLY A 296 29.34 -2.02 -3.74
CA GLY A 296 29.33 -2.87 -4.92
C GLY A 296 28.24 -2.42 -5.91
N SER A 297 27.42 -3.36 -6.39
CA SER A 297 26.29 -3.08 -7.29
C SER A 297 25.05 -2.51 -6.61
N ARG A 298 25.10 -2.12 -5.34
CA ARG A 298 23.95 -1.62 -4.58
C ARG A 298 24.09 -0.14 -4.26
N ILE A 299 22.97 0.57 -4.33
CA ILE A 299 22.81 1.90 -3.73
C ILE A 299 21.97 1.71 -2.48
N LEU A 300 22.49 2.16 -1.34
CA LEU A 300 21.83 2.12 -0.04
C LEU A 300 21.45 3.56 0.32
N SER A 301 20.20 3.78 0.73
CA SER A 301 19.76 5.09 1.20
C SER A 301 19.00 4.98 2.51
N ASP A 302 19.38 5.81 3.47
CA ASP A 302 18.77 5.95 4.78
C ASP A 302 18.18 7.36 4.89
N VAL A 303 16.89 7.47 5.18
CA VAL A 303 16.15 8.72 5.19
C VAL A 303 15.27 8.80 6.43
N ASP A 304 15.33 9.92 7.14
CA ASP A 304 14.46 10.18 8.29
C ASP A 304 13.43 11.24 7.91
N LEU A 305 12.17 10.83 7.77
CA LEU A 305 11.05 11.73 7.54
C LEU A 305 10.44 12.17 8.88
N GLU A 306 10.39 13.46 9.14
CA GLU A 306 9.78 14.03 10.35
C GLU A 306 8.25 14.01 10.20
N LEU A 307 7.59 13.19 11.03
CA LEU A 307 6.19 12.83 10.89
C LEU A 307 5.25 14.00 11.17
N GLU A 308 5.62 14.91 12.07
CA GLU A 308 4.77 16.03 12.44
C GLU A 308 4.71 17.06 11.30
N ASN A 309 5.84 17.40 10.70
CA ASN A 309 5.89 18.24 9.51
C ASN A 309 5.18 17.57 8.33
N ALA A 310 5.39 16.26 8.11
CA ALA A 310 4.71 15.53 7.04
C ALA A 310 3.18 15.53 7.23
N TRP A 311 2.70 15.35 8.46
CA TRP A 311 1.28 15.41 8.80
C TRP A 311 0.69 16.80 8.56
N ASP A 312 1.35 17.86 9.01
CA ASP A 312 0.89 19.23 8.81
C ASP A 312 0.88 19.65 7.34
N LEU A 313 1.73 19.05 6.50
CA LEU A 313 1.70 19.24 5.05
C LEU A 313 0.55 18.47 4.39
N LEU A 314 0.26 17.23 4.82
CA LEU A 314 -0.87 16.46 4.28
C LEU A 314 -2.18 17.26 4.40
N LYS A 315 -2.37 17.99 5.51
CA LYS A 315 -3.53 18.88 5.70
C LYS A 315 -3.60 20.08 4.74
N LYS A 316 -2.51 20.39 4.03
CA LYS A 316 -2.44 21.51 3.08
C LYS A 316 -2.56 21.05 1.62
N ILE A 317 -2.64 19.74 1.38
CA ILE A 317 -2.85 19.21 0.03
C ILE A 317 -4.32 19.43 -0.35
N PRO A 318 -4.62 20.10 -1.48
CA PRO A 318 -5.99 20.32 -1.90
C PRO A 318 -6.77 19.01 -2.01
N GLY A 319 -7.92 18.92 -1.33
CA GLY A 319 -8.72 17.69 -1.22
C GLY A 319 -8.41 16.81 -0.02
N VAL A 320 -7.44 17.19 0.82
CA VAL A 320 -7.22 16.68 2.18
C VAL A 320 -7.33 17.88 3.12
N ASP A 321 -8.52 18.48 3.18
CA ASP A 321 -8.76 19.61 4.07
C ASP A 321 -9.41 19.10 5.36
N PHE A 322 -8.76 19.35 6.49
CA PHE A 322 -9.28 19.10 7.84
C PHE A 322 -9.61 20.40 8.57
N SER A 323 -9.46 21.51 7.88
CA SER A 323 -9.80 22.83 8.33
C SER A 323 -10.81 23.36 7.34
N GLY A 324 -12.11 23.19 7.60
CA GLY A 324 -13.21 23.69 6.74
C GLY A 324 -13.16 25.21 6.48
N ASN A 325 -12.14 25.66 5.76
CA ASN A 325 -11.89 27.02 5.32
C ASN A 325 -11.56 26.92 3.83
N GLU A 326 -12.59 26.62 3.05
CA GLU A 326 -12.60 27.15 1.70
C GLU A 326 -12.70 28.68 1.79
N GLU A 327 -11.68 29.37 1.32
CA GLU A 327 -11.83 30.76 0.86
C GLU A 327 -10.64 31.12 -0.06
N PRO A 328 -10.85 31.98 -1.06
CA PRO A 328 -11.53 31.74 -2.35
C PRO A 328 -10.57 31.58 -3.55
#